data_AF-A0A3N4JYV1-F1
#
_entry.id   AF-A0A3N4JYV1-F1
#
_cell.length_a   1.000
_cell.length_b   1.000
_cell.length_c   1.000
_cell.angle_alpha   90.00
_cell.angle_beta   90.00
_cell.angle_gamma   90.00
#
_symmetry.space_group_name_H-M   'P 1'
#
loop_
_entity.id
_entity.type
_entity.pdbx_description
1 polymer ?
#
loop_
_entity_poly.entity_id
_entity_poly.type
_entity_poly.pdbx_seq_one_letter_code
_entity_poly.pdbx_strand_id
1 'polypeptide(L)'
;ILAWLSPLEPRLRHQDVQSHRVDDVGKWLLQTPEFKSWQNSSLDGGLGNPVLFCYGDPGVGKTFISSLVVDTLCDQARDQNTAVTCFYFDFAARKEQSVTSMLGSLLKQAVSGMETIPEEISKAFREQKKVIGGRAPQLPEIVKMLQTITSSQCTYICIDALDECAVAHRAKLLNSLKQILDKSPGTRVFVTGRPHIQAEIEKRLSGRVRSLSIGPSKGNLIIYLRVRLDEHETPDAMDDSLEKEILDKIPENMSEMYVGAIALEIPNLAIR
;
A
#
# COMPACT_ATOMS: atom_id res chain seq x y z
N ILE A 1 23.01 9.96 -1.14
CA ILE A 1 22.59 9.03 -0.05
C ILE A 1 21.29 8.32 -0.43
N LEU A 2 20.21 9.03 -0.79
CA LEU A 2 18.92 8.40 -1.10
C LEU A 2 18.99 7.33 -2.20
N ALA A 3 19.64 7.61 -3.34
CA ALA A 3 19.87 6.62 -4.40
C ALA A 3 20.75 5.42 -3.97
N TRP A 4 21.58 5.59 -2.93
CA TRP A 4 22.37 4.50 -2.36
C TRP A 4 21.53 3.57 -1.47
N LEU A 5 20.47 4.09 -0.84
CA LEU A 5 19.56 3.29 -0.03
C LEU A 5 18.70 2.35 -0.88
N SER A 6 18.18 2.86 -2.00
CA SER A 6 17.45 2.05 -2.99
C SER A 6 17.30 2.80 -4.32
N PRO A 7 17.37 2.08 -5.46
CA PRO A 7 17.05 2.63 -6.77
C PRO A 7 15.55 2.76 -7.02
N LEU A 8 14.70 2.13 -6.20
CA LEU A 8 13.25 2.10 -6.45
C LEU A 8 12.61 3.46 -6.14
N GLU A 9 11.56 3.78 -6.90
CA GLU A 9 10.73 4.97 -6.75
C GLU A 9 9.24 4.63 -6.56
N PRO A 10 8.83 4.04 -5.42
CA PRO A 10 7.43 3.67 -5.20
C PRO A 10 6.44 4.83 -5.28
N ARG A 11 6.91 6.07 -5.08
CA ARG A 11 6.11 7.29 -5.21
C ARG A 11 5.55 7.49 -6.63
N LEU A 12 6.28 7.07 -7.68
CA LEU A 12 5.78 7.16 -9.06
C LEU A 12 4.57 6.25 -9.25
N ARG A 13 4.64 5.02 -8.74
CA ARG A 13 3.50 4.09 -8.77
C ARG A 13 2.34 4.60 -7.92
N HIS A 14 2.62 5.20 -6.76
CA HIS A 14 1.58 5.80 -5.93
C HIS A 14 0.84 6.92 -6.67
N GLN A 15 1.56 7.83 -7.34
CA GLN A 15 0.99 8.93 -8.13
C GLN A 15 0.12 8.40 -9.28
N ASP A 16 0.60 7.38 -9.99
CA ASP A 16 -0.17 6.73 -11.05
C ASP A 16 -1.45 6.05 -10.52
N VAL A 17 -1.39 5.34 -9.39
CA VAL A 17 -2.60 4.78 -8.76
C VAL A 17 -3.56 5.90 -8.30
N GLN A 18 -3.01 6.98 -7.74
CA GLN A 18 -3.78 8.11 -7.24
C GLN A 18 -4.52 8.83 -8.38
N SER A 19 -3.89 9.04 -9.53
CA SER A 19 -4.49 9.75 -10.67
C SER A 19 -5.66 9.00 -11.31
N HIS A 20 -5.75 7.68 -11.11
CA HIS A 20 -6.82 6.85 -11.66
C HIS A 20 -7.88 6.47 -10.62
N ARG A 21 -7.69 6.89 -9.36
CA ARG A 21 -8.60 6.60 -8.25
C ARG A 21 -9.82 7.51 -8.34
N VAL A 22 -11.00 6.92 -8.30
CA VAL A 22 -12.26 7.67 -8.20
C VAL A 22 -12.48 8.12 -6.76
N ASP A 23 -12.82 9.39 -6.57
CA ASP A 23 -13.13 9.93 -5.25
C ASP A 23 -14.34 9.22 -4.60
N ASP A 24 -14.40 9.26 -3.27
CA ASP A 24 -15.38 8.58 -2.42
C ASP A 24 -15.36 7.04 -2.42
N VAL A 25 -14.85 6.39 -3.48
CA VAL A 25 -14.71 4.94 -3.53
C VAL A 25 -13.71 4.46 -2.47
N GLY A 26 -14.17 3.52 -1.63
CA GLY A 26 -13.32 2.93 -0.60
C GLY A 26 -13.23 3.71 0.72
N LYS A 27 -13.82 4.92 0.83
CA LYS A 27 -13.83 5.72 2.08
C LYS A 27 -14.46 5.00 3.27
N TRP A 28 -15.35 4.04 3.02
CA TRP A 28 -15.93 3.17 4.04
C TRP A 28 -14.87 2.49 4.91
N LEU A 29 -13.71 2.12 4.32
CA LEU A 29 -12.64 1.42 5.03
C LEU A 29 -12.07 2.28 6.16
N LEU A 30 -11.92 3.59 5.93
CA LEU A 30 -11.44 4.55 6.92
C LEU A 30 -12.40 4.68 8.11
N GLN A 31 -13.67 4.30 7.93
CA GLN A 31 -14.69 4.36 8.97
C GLN A 31 -14.77 3.09 9.83
N THR A 32 -14.13 2.00 9.39
CA THR A 32 -14.15 0.72 10.09
C THR A 32 -13.50 0.78 11.48
N PRO A 33 -14.02 0.03 12.47
CA PRO A 33 -13.37 -0.09 13.77
C PRO A 33 -11.94 -0.62 13.67
N GLU A 34 -11.69 -1.53 12.74
CA GLU A 34 -10.39 -2.14 12.48
C GLU A 34 -9.36 -1.08 12.09
N PHE A 35 -9.69 -0.23 11.12
CA PHE A 35 -8.82 0.85 10.66
C PHE A 35 -8.59 1.90 11.75
N LYS A 36 -9.67 2.41 12.36
CA LYS A 36 -9.58 3.45 13.40
C LYS A 36 -8.76 2.99 14.60
N SER A 37 -8.97 1.76 15.05
CA SER A 37 -8.21 1.19 16.15
C SER A 37 -6.75 0.95 15.77
N TRP A 38 -6.47 0.46 14.56
CA TRP A 38 -5.09 0.29 14.08
C TRP A 38 -4.35 1.63 14.00
N GLN A 39 -4.98 2.65 13.43
CA GLN A 39 -4.42 4.00 13.29
C GLN A 39 -4.14 4.67 14.64
N ASN A 40 -5.09 4.65 15.57
CA ASN A 40 -4.98 5.37 16.84
C ASN A 40 -4.20 4.63 17.94
N SER A 41 -3.88 3.35 17.73
CA SER A 41 -3.30 2.49 18.78
C SER A 41 -1.91 2.93 19.27
N SER A 42 -1.26 3.93 18.68
CA SER A 42 -0.04 4.52 19.25
C SER A 42 -0.31 5.29 20.56
N LEU A 43 -1.56 5.69 20.79
CA LEU A 43 -1.99 6.48 21.95
C LEU A 43 -2.44 5.63 23.15
N ASP A 44 -2.83 4.36 22.92
CA ASP A 44 -3.45 3.49 23.93
C ASP A 44 -2.46 2.55 24.66
N GLY A 45 -1.21 2.97 24.86
CA GLY A 45 -0.26 2.21 25.70
C GLY A 45 0.19 0.86 25.12
N GLY A 46 0.08 0.64 23.81
CA GLY A 46 0.73 -0.49 23.12
C GLY A 46 -0.06 -1.81 23.08
N LEU A 47 -1.35 -1.81 23.41
CA LEU A 47 -2.21 -3.01 23.42
C LEU A 47 -2.84 -3.35 22.06
N GLY A 48 -2.69 -2.49 21.04
CA GLY A 48 -3.28 -2.69 19.71
C GLY A 48 -2.42 -3.54 18.78
N ASN A 49 -3.08 -4.18 17.79
CA ASN A 49 -2.36 -4.84 16.69
C ASN A 49 -1.67 -3.78 15.81
N PRO A 50 -0.33 -3.78 15.70
CA PRO A 50 0.40 -2.81 14.89
C PRO A 50 0.24 -3.08 13.38
N VAL A 51 -0.33 -4.22 12.98
CA VAL A 51 -0.51 -4.60 11.59
C VAL A 51 -2.00 -4.70 11.25
N LEU A 52 -2.42 -4.03 10.19
CA LEU A 52 -3.73 -4.19 9.56
C LEU A 52 -3.54 -4.85 8.21
N PHE A 53 -4.10 -6.05 8.05
CA PHE A 53 -4.10 -6.81 6.82
C PHE A 53 -5.48 -6.75 6.16
N CYS A 54 -5.56 -6.07 5.02
CA CYS A 54 -6.77 -5.97 4.23
C CYS A 54 -6.72 -6.95 3.06
N TYR A 55 -7.65 -7.92 3.03
CA TYR A 55 -7.64 -8.98 2.02
C TYR A 55 -8.90 -8.98 1.17
N GLY A 56 -8.79 -9.49 -0.04
CA GLY A 56 -9.95 -9.62 -0.91
C GLY A 56 -9.56 -10.17 -2.28
N ASP A 57 -10.56 -10.48 -3.09
CA ASP A 57 -10.36 -11.07 -4.41
C ASP A 57 -9.78 -10.08 -5.42
N PRO A 58 -9.25 -10.55 -6.56
CA PRO A 58 -8.83 -9.67 -7.65
C PRO A 58 -9.95 -8.69 -8.06
N GLY A 59 -9.59 -7.46 -8.39
CA GLY A 59 -10.55 -6.45 -8.86
C GLY A 59 -11.34 -5.70 -7.78
N VAL A 60 -11.39 -6.14 -6.53
CA VAL A 60 -12.19 -5.44 -5.47
C VAL A 60 -11.67 -4.07 -5.03
N GLY A 61 -10.67 -3.49 -5.73
CA GLY A 61 -10.18 -2.13 -5.47
C GLY A 61 -9.12 -2.00 -4.37
N LYS A 62 -8.46 -3.09 -3.96
CA LYS A 62 -7.43 -3.08 -2.89
C LYS A 62 -6.33 -2.03 -3.11
N THR A 63 -5.81 -1.92 -4.33
CA THR A 63 -4.74 -0.97 -4.68
C THR A 63 -5.20 0.50 -4.56
N PHE A 64 -6.42 0.80 -5.00
CA PHE A 64 -7.02 2.13 -4.82
C PHE A 64 -7.27 2.46 -3.35
N ILE A 65 -7.75 1.48 -2.56
CA ILE A 65 -7.88 1.60 -1.11
C ILE A 65 -6.52 1.84 -0.46
N SER A 66 -5.46 1.13 -0.87
CA SER A 66 -4.11 1.32 -0.33
C SER A 66 -3.60 2.73 -0.61
N SER A 67 -3.82 3.25 -1.82
CA SER A 67 -3.56 4.64 -2.17
C SER A 67 -4.36 5.63 -1.31
N LEU A 68 -5.66 5.37 -1.08
CA LEU A 68 -6.51 6.22 -0.22
C LEU A 68 -6.00 6.27 1.22
N VAL A 69 -5.58 5.12 1.76
CA VAL A 69 -5.00 5.03 3.10
C VAL A 69 -3.70 5.83 3.18
N VAL A 70 -2.81 5.70 2.19
CA VAL A 70 -1.55 6.45 2.14
C VAL A 70 -1.81 7.96 2.15
N ASP A 71 -2.73 8.45 1.30
CA ASP A 71 -3.06 9.88 1.25
C ASP A 71 -3.65 10.38 2.57
N THR A 72 -4.59 9.62 3.14
CA THR A 72 -5.22 9.96 4.43
C THR A 72 -4.16 10.09 5.53
N LEU A 73 -3.20 9.18 5.58
CA LEU A 73 -2.13 9.20 6.56
C LEU A 73 -1.15 10.35 6.30
N CYS A 74 -0.84 10.64 5.03
CA CYS A 74 0.02 11.77 4.65
C CYS A 74 -0.60 13.11 5.04
N ASP A 75 -1.91 13.30 4.82
CA ASP A 75 -2.61 14.53 5.19
C ASP A 75 -2.60 14.74 6.71
N GLN A 76 -2.80 13.68 7.50
CA GLN A 76 -2.73 13.73 8.96
C GLN A 76 -1.32 13.94 9.51
N ALA A 77 -0.30 13.46 8.79
CA ALA A 77 1.09 13.58 9.20
C ALA A 77 1.64 15.00 9.04
N ARG A 78 0.98 15.90 8.30
CA ARG A 78 1.48 17.28 8.05
C ARG A 78 1.73 18.08 9.32
N ASP A 79 0.94 17.82 10.36
CA ASP A 79 1.00 18.55 11.64
C ASP A 79 1.74 17.76 12.74
N GLN A 80 2.38 16.64 12.40
CA GLN A 80 2.97 15.70 13.37
C GLN A 80 4.36 15.22 12.94
N ASN A 81 5.20 14.83 13.91
CA ASN A 81 6.45 14.12 13.62
C ASN A 81 6.16 12.65 13.26
N THR A 82 5.56 12.44 12.08
CA THR A 82 5.08 11.15 11.61
C THR A 82 5.58 10.89 10.18
N ALA A 83 6.22 9.75 9.94
CA ALA A 83 6.63 9.32 8.62
C ALA A 83 5.57 8.41 7.98
N VAL A 84 5.26 8.62 6.70
CA VAL A 84 4.40 7.72 5.91
C VAL A 84 5.20 7.20 4.72
N THR A 85 5.21 5.88 4.55
CA THR A 85 5.94 5.21 3.49
C THR A 85 5.05 4.20 2.80
N CYS A 86 5.24 4.02 1.49
CA CYS A 86 4.46 3.06 0.72
C CYS A 86 5.33 2.21 -0.20
N PHE A 87 4.85 1.00 -0.50
CA PHE A 87 5.40 0.14 -1.52
C PHE A 87 4.26 -0.59 -2.22
N TYR A 88 4.30 -0.62 -3.55
CA TYR A 88 3.35 -1.34 -4.38
C TYR A 88 4.07 -2.50 -5.03
N PHE A 89 3.68 -3.73 -4.69
CA PHE A 89 4.14 -4.87 -5.46
C PHE A 89 3.54 -4.84 -6.87
N ASP A 90 4.33 -5.32 -7.81
CA ASP A 90 3.92 -5.52 -9.19
C ASP A 90 4.52 -6.84 -9.67
N PHE A 91 3.64 -7.77 -10.03
CA PHE A 91 4.00 -9.06 -10.61
C PHE A 91 5.00 -8.92 -11.76
N ALA A 92 4.82 -7.94 -12.65
CA ALA A 92 5.67 -7.75 -13.82
C ALA A 92 7.11 -7.38 -13.45
N ALA A 93 7.29 -6.65 -12.34
CA ALA A 93 8.58 -6.17 -11.86
C ALA A 93 9.25 -7.08 -10.81
N ARG A 94 8.73 -8.29 -10.56
CA ARG A 94 9.20 -9.22 -9.51
C ARG A 94 10.70 -9.47 -9.48
N LYS A 95 11.35 -9.51 -10.65
CA LYS A 95 12.81 -9.76 -10.76
C LYS A 95 13.66 -8.60 -10.23
N GLU A 96 13.11 -7.41 -10.18
CA GLU A 96 13.82 -6.17 -9.80
C GLU A 96 13.60 -5.82 -8.31
N GLN A 97 12.65 -6.50 -7.66
CA GLN A 97 12.23 -6.21 -6.30
C GLN A 97 12.88 -7.20 -5.30
N SER A 98 14.14 -6.95 -4.95
CA SER A 98 14.76 -7.64 -3.80
C SER A 98 14.24 -7.07 -2.48
N VAL A 99 14.19 -7.88 -1.41
CA VAL A 99 13.74 -7.41 -0.07
C VAL A 99 14.59 -6.23 0.42
N THR A 100 15.90 -6.23 0.11
CA THR A 100 16.80 -5.12 0.43
C THR A 100 16.38 -3.85 -0.30
N SER A 101 16.10 -3.92 -1.60
CA SER A 101 15.66 -2.77 -2.40
C SER A 101 14.30 -2.25 -1.93
N MET A 102 13.36 -3.13 -1.57
CA MET A 102 12.05 -2.77 -1.04
C MET A 102 12.18 -2.00 0.28
N LEU A 103 12.81 -2.60 1.30
CA LEU A 103 12.98 -1.94 2.60
C LEU A 103 13.85 -0.68 2.48
N GLY A 104 14.86 -0.69 1.61
CA GLY A 104 15.66 0.48 1.30
C GLY A 104 14.83 1.61 0.69
N SER A 105 13.81 1.30 -0.11
CA SER A 105 12.89 2.30 -0.67
C SER A 105 11.94 2.88 0.37
N LEU A 106 11.53 2.09 1.37
CA LEU A 106 10.76 2.59 2.51
C LEU A 106 11.64 3.50 3.38
N LEU A 107 12.88 3.07 3.67
CA LEU A 107 13.84 3.90 4.40
C LEU A 107 14.13 5.21 3.66
N LYS A 108 14.34 5.15 2.36
CA LYS A 108 14.52 6.32 1.50
C LYS A 108 13.35 7.29 1.64
N GLN A 109 12.11 6.81 1.59
CA GLN A 109 10.92 7.66 1.76
C GLN A 109 10.86 8.30 3.15
N ALA A 110 11.12 7.53 4.21
CA ALA A 110 11.12 8.03 5.59
C ALA A 110 12.20 9.11 5.80
N VAL A 111 13.42 8.87 5.31
CA VAL A 111 14.54 9.82 5.41
C VAL A 111 14.30 11.07 4.56
N SER A 112 13.67 10.93 3.38
CA SER A 112 13.38 12.07 2.50
C SER A 112 12.38 13.06 3.09
N GLY A 113 11.57 12.64 4.06
CA GLY A 113 10.64 13.52 4.78
C GLY A 113 11.27 14.27 5.96
N MET A 114 12.53 13.99 6.31
CA MET A 114 13.21 14.62 7.45
C MET A 114 13.98 15.86 7.01
N GLU A 115 14.07 16.87 7.87
CA GLU A 115 14.87 18.08 7.62
C GLU A 115 16.36 17.76 7.44
N THR A 116 16.86 16.80 8.23
CA THR A 116 18.25 16.36 8.18
C THR A 116 18.34 14.84 8.14
N ILE A 117 19.23 14.31 7.29
CA ILE A 117 19.53 12.88 7.25
C ILE A 117 20.23 12.49 8.56
N PRO A 118 19.73 11.48 9.30
CA PRO A 118 20.35 11.05 10.55
C PRO A 118 21.82 10.68 10.38
N GLU A 119 22.62 11.05 11.36
CA GLU A 119 24.08 10.89 11.29
C GLU A 119 24.50 9.42 11.17
N GLU A 120 23.72 8.47 11.72
CA GLU A 120 23.98 7.04 11.53
C GLU A 120 23.95 6.63 10.05
N ILE A 121 22.99 7.15 9.28
CA ILE A 121 22.84 6.87 7.85
C ILE A 121 23.95 7.56 7.06
N SER A 122 24.24 8.82 7.38
CA SER A 122 25.32 9.60 6.77
C SER A 122 26.69 8.96 7.00
N LYS A 123 26.96 8.48 8.22
CA LYS A 123 28.17 7.75 8.57
C LYS A 123 28.28 6.42 7.81
N ALA A 124 27.22 5.62 7.80
CA ALA A 124 27.19 4.36 7.06
C ALA A 124 27.49 4.57 5.57
N PHE A 125 26.91 5.61 4.95
CA PHE A 125 27.20 5.97 3.56
C PHE A 125 28.67 6.35 3.33
N ARG A 126 29.25 7.19 4.20
CA ARG A 126 30.65 7.60 4.10
C ARG A 126 31.61 6.42 4.28
N GLU A 127 31.30 5.48 5.17
CA GLU A 127 32.08 4.26 5.35
C GLU A 127 32.04 3.36 4.11
N GLN A 128 30.87 3.19 3.48
CA GLN A 128 30.76 2.38 2.27
C GLN A 128 31.46 2.98 1.06
N LYS A 129 31.59 4.31 0.99
CA LYS A 129 32.36 4.98 -0.06
C LYS A 129 33.88 4.73 0.01
N LYS A 130 34.41 4.27 1.15
CA LYS A 130 35.85 4.01 1.32
C LYS A 130 36.31 2.71 0.66
N VAL A 131 35.38 1.84 0.24
CA VAL A 131 35.66 0.59 -0.46
C VAL A 131 35.61 0.82 -1.97
N ILE A 132 36.46 0.14 -2.75
CA ILE A 132 36.52 0.28 -4.22
C ILE A 132 35.12 0.05 -4.82
N GLY A 133 34.63 1.03 -5.59
CA GLY A 133 33.32 1.00 -6.26
C GLY A 133 32.12 1.34 -5.36
N GLY A 134 32.30 1.40 -4.03
CA GLY A 134 31.22 1.53 -3.07
C GLY A 134 30.32 0.29 -3.00
N ARG A 135 29.82 -0.08 -1.83
CA ARG A 135 28.80 -1.16 -1.71
C ARG A 135 27.42 -0.63 -1.35
N ALA A 136 26.40 -1.23 -1.96
CA ALA A 136 25.02 -1.06 -1.53
C ALA A 136 24.82 -1.62 -0.10
N PRO A 137 23.92 -1.00 0.69
CA PRO A 137 23.63 -1.47 2.04
C PRO A 137 23.00 -2.86 1.98
N GLN A 138 23.38 -3.72 2.90
CA GLN A 138 22.83 -5.06 3.04
C GLN A 138 21.53 -5.03 3.84
N LEU A 139 20.72 -6.08 3.73
CA LEU A 139 19.43 -6.17 4.42
C LEU A 139 19.51 -5.87 5.93
N PRO A 140 20.45 -6.43 6.72
CA PRO A 140 20.54 -6.12 8.15
C PRO A 140 20.85 -4.64 8.42
N GLU A 141 21.61 -3.99 7.56
CA GLU A 141 21.97 -2.58 7.67
C GLU A 141 20.74 -1.69 7.41
N ILE A 142 19.96 -2.03 6.36
CA ILE A 142 18.68 -1.37 6.07
C ILE A 142 17.69 -1.54 7.23
N VAL A 143 17.54 -2.75 7.77
CA VAL A 143 16.64 -3.02 8.91
C VAL A 143 17.06 -2.22 10.14
N LYS A 144 18.37 -2.16 10.43
CA LYS A 144 18.90 -1.37 11.54
C LYS A 144 18.62 0.13 11.36
N MET A 145 18.90 0.68 10.18
CA MET A 145 18.62 2.09 9.90
C MET A 145 17.13 2.41 9.98
N LEU A 146 16.25 1.52 9.47
CA LEU A 146 14.80 1.65 9.65
C LEU A 146 14.43 1.67 11.13
N GLN A 147 14.94 0.73 11.95
CA GLN A 147 14.70 0.70 13.39
C GLN A 147 15.10 2.02 14.08
N THR A 148 16.23 2.61 13.71
CA THR A 148 16.67 3.90 14.26
C THR A 148 15.68 5.02 13.93
N ILE A 149 15.18 5.06 12.69
CA ILE A 149 14.16 6.04 12.29
C ILE A 149 12.86 5.79 13.04
N THR A 150 12.34 4.57 12.98
CA THR A 150 11.02 4.20 13.47
C THR A 150 10.90 4.15 14.99
N SER A 151 12.01 4.10 15.73
CA SER A 151 12.01 4.22 17.19
C SER A 151 11.92 5.68 17.67
N SER A 152 12.27 6.64 16.80
CA SER A 152 12.31 8.07 17.13
C SER A 152 11.04 8.84 16.76
N GLN A 153 10.15 8.24 15.99
CA GLN A 153 8.92 8.88 15.51
C GLN A 153 7.82 7.85 15.21
N CYS A 154 6.59 8.32 15.06
CA CYS A 154 5.50 7.50 14.54
C CYS A 154 5.76 7.20 13.05
N THR A 155 5.56 5.95 12.62
CA THR A 155 5.80 5.57 11.22
C THR A 155 4.72 4.64 10.70
N TYR A 156 4.10 5.02 9.59
CA TYR A 156 3.23 4.17 8.81
C TYR A 156 3.97 3.56 7.62
N ILE A 157 3.88 2.23 7.49
CA ILE A 157 4.42 1.45 6.38
C ILE A 157 3.26 0.79 5.65
N CYS A 158 2.95 1.25 4.44
CA CYS A 158 1.90 0.70 3.60
C CYS A 158 2.48 -0.20 2.52
N ILE A 159 2.00 -1.43 2.40
CA ILE A 159 2.48 -2.41 1.42
C ILE A 159 1.28 -2.97 0.66
N ASP A 160 1.15 -2.60 -0.60
CA ASP A 160 0.09 -3.09 -1.48
C ASP A 160 0.48 -4.39 -2.18
N ALA A 161 -0.49 -5.30 -2.35
CA ALA A 161 -0.40 -6.54 -3.11
C ALA A 161 0.72 -7.50 -2.64
N LEU A 162 0.86 -7.70 -1.32
CA LEU A 162 1.92 -8.55 -0.76
C LEU A 162 1.88 -10.01 -1.29
N ASP A 163 0.71 -10.49 -1.74
CA ASP A 163 0.60 -11.82 -2.36
C ASP A 163 1.38 -11.92 -3.68
N GLU A 164 1.69 -10.80 -4.32
CA GLU A 164 2.53 -10.76 -5.51
C GLU A 164 4.03 -10.89 -5.21
N CYS A 165 4.44 -10.80 -3.94
CA CYS A 165 5.81 -11.05 -3.53
C CYS A 165 6.12 -12.56 -3.60
N ALA A 166 7.22 -12.91 -4.25
CA ALA A 166 7.67 -14.30 -4.31
C ALA A 166 7.85 -14.88 -2.89
N VAL A 167 7.40 -16.12 -2.67
CA VAL A 167 7.30 -16.75 -1.33
C VAL A 167 8.58 -16.62 -0.51
N ALA A 168 9.74 -16.90 -1.12
CA ALA A 168 11.04 -16.79 -0.44
C ALA A 168 11.39 -15.35 -0.01
N HIS A 169 10.98 -14.35 -0.79
CA HIS A 169 11.17 -12.93 -0.46
C HIS A 169 10.13 -12.46 0.55
N ARG A 170 8.87 -12.87 0.41
CA ARG A 170 7.79 -12.54 1.34
C ARG A 170 8.09 -12.99 2.76
N ALA A 171 8.60 -14.22 2.93
CA ALA A 171 9.05 -14.72 4.22
C ALA A 171 10.13 -13.85 4.86
N LYS A 172 11.15 -13.45 4.08
CA LYS A 172 12.24 -12.58 4.54
C LYS A 172 11.75 -11.17 4.87
N LEU A 173 10.85 -10.61 4.07
CA LEU A 173 10.23 -9.31 4.30
C LEU A 173 9.42 -9.30 5.60
N LEU A 174 8.51 -10.25 5.79
CA LEU A 174 7.70 -10.37 7.00
C LEU A 174 8.55 -10.54 8.26
N ASN A 175 9.61 -11.34 8.20
CA ASN A 175 10.57 -11.47 9.31
C ASN A 175 11.32 -10.15 9.61
N SER A 176 11.61 -9.36 8.59
CA SER A 176 12.28 -8.06 8.75
C SER A 176 11.32 -7.01 9.34
N LEU A 177 10.07 -6.99 8.88
CA LEU A 177 9.01 -6.15 9.45
C LEU A 177 8.77 -6.49 10.93
N LYS A 178 8.75 -7.79 11.29
CA LYS A 178 8.67 -8.22 12.68
C LYS A 178 9.78 -7.59 13.53
N GLN A 179 11.03 -7.66 13.07
CA GLN A 179 12.17 -7.07 13.78
C GLN A 179 12.03 -5.55 13.95
N ILE A 180 11.50 -4.85 12.95
CA ILE A 180 11.24 -3.40 13.04
C ILE A 180 10.17 -3.13 14.10
N LEU A 181 9.04 -3.83 14.03
CA LEU A 181 7.92 -3.67 14.97
C LEU A 181 8.31 -3.99 16.42
N ASP A 182 9.19 -4.98 16.63
CA ASP A 182 9.68 -5.35 17.96
C ASP A 182 10.47 -4.23 18.67
N LYS A 183 11.04 -3.29 17.91
CA LYS A 183 11.82 -2.16 18.46
C LYS A 183 11.14 -0.79 18.29
N SER A 184 9.97 -0.76 17.66
CA SER A 184 9.35 0.48 17.19
C SER A 184 7.86 0.51 17.55
N PRO A 185 7.52 0.79 18.81
CA PRO A 185 6.14 0.71 19.30
C PRO A 185 5.18 1.67 18.61
N GLY A 186 5.69 2.78 18.06
CA GLY A 186 4.94 3.74 17.25
C GLY A 186 4.78 3.37 15.77
N THR A 187 5.33 2.23 15.32
CA THR A 187 5.23 1.82 13.91
C THR A 187 3.95 1.04 13.65
N ARG A 188 3.30 1.37 12.54
CA ARG A 188 2.09 0.71 12.05
C ARG A 188 2.29 0.23 10.62
N VAL A 189 1.86 -0.99 10.34
CA VAL A 189 1.98 -1.60 9.02
C VAL A 189 0.60 -1.86 8.44
N PHE A 190 0.31 -1.27 7.29
CA PHE A 190 -0.86 -1.57 6.49
C PHE A 190 -0.44 -2.49 5.35
N VAL A 191 -1.14 -3.60 5.16
CA VAL A 191 -0.83 -4.58 4.11
C VAL A 191 -2.08 -4.93 3.36
N THR A 192 -2.04 -4.97 2.03
CA THR A 192 -3.10 -5.60 1.23
C THR A 192 -2.63 -6.92 0.61
N GLY A 193 -3.59 -7.81 0.34
CA GLY A 193 -3.30 -9.02 -0.45
C GLY A 193 -4.51 -9.92 -0.66
N ARG A 194 -4.26 -11.17 -1.06
CA ARG A 194 -5.30 -12.20 -1.21
C ARG A 194 -5.44 -13.07 0.05
N PRO A 195 -6.60 -13.72 0.28
CA PRO A 195 -6.84 -14.53 1.48
C PRO A 195 -5.77 -15.61 1.77
N HIS A 196 -5.20 -16.22 0.72
CA HIS A 196 -4.27 -17.35 0.86
C HIS A 196 -2.96 -17.03 1.61
N ILE A 197 -2.60 -15.76 1.79
CA ILE A 197 -1.37 -15.37 2.53
C ILE A 197 -1.65 -15.04 4.01
N GLN A 198 -2.91 -15.00 4.44
CA GLN A 198 -3.29 -14.55 5.79
C GLN A 198 -2.57 -15.34 6.89
N ALA A 199 -2.63 -16.68 6.83
CA ALA A 199 -2.00 -17.54 7.82
C ALA A 199 -0.46 -17.37 7.88
N GLU A 200 0.18 -17.05 6.75
CA GLU A 200 1.61 -16.75 6.72
C GLU A 200 1.92 -15.44 7.47
N ILE A 201 1.14 -14.39 7.21
CA ILE A 201 1.29 -13.08 7.85
C ILE A 201 1.10 -13.21 9.37
N GLU A 202 0.00 -13.84 9.79
CA GLU A 202 -0.32 -14.05 11.21
C GLU A 202 0.79 -14.82 11.93
N LYS A 203 1.26 -15.93 11.32
CA LYS A 203 2.36 -16.74 11.89
C LYS A 203 3.65 -15.92 12.04
N ARG A 204 4.07 -15.20 11.00
CA ARG A 204 5.36 -14.50 10.98
C ARG A 204 5.37 -13.21 11.80
N LEU A 205 4.21 -12.57 11.98
CA LEU A 205 4.07 -11.36 12.79
C LEU A 205 3.58 -11.65 14.21
N SER A 206 3.61 -12.92 14.63
CA SER A 206 3.30 -13.38 16.00
C SER A 206 1.88 -13.07 16.44
N GLY A 207 0.90 -13.18 15.54
CA GLY A 207 -0.51 -12.92 15.82
C GLY A 207 -0.87 -11.45 16.05
N ARG A 208 0.09 -10.52 15.91
CA ARG A 208 -0.09 -9.07 16.09
C ARG A 208 -0.74 -8.41 14.87
N VAL A 209 -1.76 -9.04 14.31
CA VAL A 209 -2.38 -8.71 13.03
C VAL A 209 -3.88 -8.62 13.23
N ARG A 210 -4.47 -7.52 12.77
CA ARG A 210 -5.91 -7.40 12.58
C ARG A 210 -6.21 -7.55 11.10
N SER A 211 -7.21 -8.36 10.76
CA SER A 211 -7.58 -8.62 9.37
C SER A 211 -8.92 -7.98 9.04
N LEU A 212 -9.05 -7.41 7.85
CA LEU A 212 -10.27 -6.79 7.34
C LEU A 212 -10.54 -7.28 5.91
N SER A 213 -11.73 -7.81 5.65
CA SER A 213 -12.13 -8.23 4.30
C SER A 213 -12.55 -7.01 3.47
N ILE A 214 -12.05 -6.92 2.25
CA ILE A 214 -12.47 -5.99 1.21
C ILE A 214 -13.29 -6.80 0.21
N GLY A 215 -14.60 -6.63 0.28
CA GLY A 215 -15.55 -7.26 -0.64
C GLY A 215 -16.07 -6.31 -1.71
N PRO A 216 -16.75 -6.84 -2.74
CA PRO A 216 -17.48 -6.02 -3.69
C PRO A 216 -18.56 -5.20 -2.95
N SER A 217 -18.73 -3.94 -3.35
CA SER A 217 -19.79 -3.07 -2.85
C SER A 217 -20.52 -2.48 -4.03
N LYS A 218 -21.83 -2.79 -4.14
CA LYS A 218 -22.69 -2.25 -5.21
C LYS A 218 -22.64 -0.72 -5.26
N GLY A 219 -22.68 -0.06 -4.09
CA GLY A 219 -22.61 1.40 -4.00
C GLY A 219 -21.29 1.97 -4.53
N ASN A 220 -20.15 1.40 -4.14
CA ASN A 220 -18.84 1.84 -4.64
C ASN A 220 -18.70 1.63 -6.15
N LEU A 221 -19.25 0.52 -6.66
CA LEU A 221 -19.22 0.22 -8.08
C LEU A 221 -20.07 1.20 -8.89
N ILE A 222 -21.27 1.55 -8.41
CA ILE A 222 -22.13 2.54 -9.07
C ILE A 222 -21.42 3.91 -9.13
N ILE A 223 -20.78 4.33 -8.04
CA ILE A 223 -19.99 5.57 -8.01
C ILE A 223 -18.85 5.50 -9.04
N TYR A 224 -18.10 4.40 -9.06
CA TYR A 224 -17.02 4.19 -10.03
C TYR A 224 -17.53 4.23 -11.48
N LEU A 225 -18.62 3.52 -11.78
CA LEU A 225 -19.20 3.46 -13.12
C LEU A 225 -19.64 4.85 -13.59
N ARG A 226 -20.36 5.61 -12.76
CA ARG A 226 -20.79 6.97 -13.11
C ARG A 226 -19.64 7.87 -13.52
N VAL A 227 -18.59 7.94 -12.69
CA VAL A 227 -17.41 8.76 -12.99
C VAL A 227 -16.74 8.33 -14.29
N ARG A 228 -16.64 7.02 -14.54
CA ARG A 228 -16.04 6.53 -15.80
C ARG A 228 -16.91 6.77 -17.02
N LEU A 229 -18.23 6.74 -16.89
CA LEU A 229 -19.17 7.07 -17.97
C LEU A 229 -19.12 8.58 -18.28
N ASP A 230 -19.02 9.43 -17.27
CA ASP A 230 -18.89 10.89 -17.44
C ASP A 230 -17.56 11.29 -18.12
N GLU A 231 -16.49 10.50 -17.92
CA GLU A 231 -15.19 10.70 -18.57
C GLU A 231 -15.16 10.29 -20.05
N HIS A 232 -16.19 9.62 -20.57
CA HIS A 232 -16.20 9.16 -21.97
C HIS A 232 -16.46 10.30 -22.96
N GLU A 233 -15.60 10.42 -23.97
CA GLU A 233 -15.59 11.49 -24.99
C GLU A 233 -16.71 11.38 -26.06
N THR A 234 -17.66 10.44 -25.92
CA THR A 234 -18.77 10.25 -26.87
C THR A 234 -20.13 10.37 -26.19
N PRO A 235 -20.56 11.60 -25.82
CA PRO A 235 -21.87 11.83 -25.19
C PRO A 235 -23.04 11.30 -26.03
N ASP A 236 -22.92 11.36 -27.36
CA ASP A 236 -23.97 10.95 -28.29
C ASP A 236 -24.16 9.42 -28.38
N ALA A 237 -23.23 8.63 -27.85
CA ALA A 237 -23.32 7.17 -27.81
C ALA A 237 -23.91 6.63 -26.49
N MET A 238 -24.13 7.49 -25.50
CA MET A 238 -24.59 7.14 -24.16
C MET A 238 -25.90 7.86 -23.86
N ASP A 239 -27.04 7.20 -24.15
CA ASP A 239 -28.35 7.72 -23.75
C ASP A 239 -28.70 7.33 -22.30
N ASP A 240 -29.65 8.05 -21.70
CA ASP A 240 -30.11 7.82 -20.31
C ASP A 240 -30.59 6.38 -20.08
N SER A 241 -31.04 5.69 -21.13
CA SER A 241 -31.53 4.31 -21.04
C SER A 241 -30.36 3.33 -20.92
N LEU A 242 -29.32 3.50 -21.73
CA LEU A 242 -28.10 2.69 -21.69
C LEU A 242 -27.31 2.94 -20.41
N GLU A 243 -27.20 4.19 -19.96
CA GLU A 243 -26.56 4.52 -18.67
C GLU A 243 -27.25 3.78 -17.53
N LYS A 244 -28.59 3.87 -17.47
CA LYS A 244 -29.38 3.17 -16.46
C LYS A 244 -29.21 1.66 -16.53
N GLU A 245 -29.20 1.09 -17.74
CA GLU A 245 -28.99 -0.34 -17.94
C GLU A 245 -27.61 -0.81 -17.43
N ILE A 246 -26.55 -0.04 -17.70
CA ILE A 246 -25.19 -0.30 -17.22
C ILE A 246 -25.14 -0.24 -15.68
N LEU A 247 -25.74 0.80 -15.08
CA LEU A 247 -25.73 1.01 -13.63
C LEU A 247 -26.58 -0.03 -12.88
N ASP A 248 -27.61 -0.60 -13.50
CA ASP A 248 -28.44 -1.65 -12.91
C ASP A 248 -27.81 -3.05 -13.11
N LYS A 249 -27.43 -3.41 -14.34
CA LYS A 249 -27.02 -4.79 -14.68
C LYS A 249 -25.62 -5.15 -14.20
N ILE A 250 -24.64 -4.25 -14.31
CA ILE A 250 -23.26 -4.58 -13.96
C ILE A 250 -23.11 -4.87 -12.45
N PRO A 251 -23.66 -4.06 -11.53
CA PRO A 251 -23.59 -4.37 -10.10
C PRO A 251 -24.39 -5.60 -9.66
N GLU A 252 -25.42 -6.01 -10.42
CA GLU A 252 -26.16 -7.24 -10.16
C GLU A 252 -25.38 -8.50 -10.56
N ASN A 253 -24.67 -8.47 -11.69
CA ASN A 253 -23.87 -9.60 -12.19
C ASN A 253 -22.50 -9.76 -11.51
N MET A 254 -22.10 -8.80 -10.67
CA MET A 254 -20.81 -8.76 -9.99
C MET A 254 -20.61 -9.79 -8.86
N SER A 255 -21.61 -10.61 -8.53
CA SER A 255 -21.34 -11.85 -7.79
C SER A 255 -20.54 -12.85 -8.65
N GLU A 256 -20.51 -12.67 -9.97
CA GLU A 256 -19.89 -13.58 -10.94
C GLU A 256 -18.78 -12.92 -11.80
N MET A 257 -18.71 -11.58 -11.89
CA MET A 257 -17.77 -10.87 -12.78
C MET A 257 -16.81 -9.92 -12.04
N TYR A 258 -15.56 -9.85 -12.50
CA TYR A 258 -14.46 -9.11 -11.89
C TYR A 258 -14.41 -7.66 -12.38
N VAL A 259 -14.18 -6.68 -11.49
CA VAL A 259 -14.05 -5.24 -11.83
C VAL A 259 -12.99 -4.95 -12.90
N GLY A 260 -11.94 -5.77 -12.99
CA GLY A 260 -10.91 -5.65 -14.03
C GLY A 260 -11.41 -6.00 -15.45
N ALA A 261 -12.48 -6.80 -15.57
CA ALA A 261 -13.11 -7.10 -16.85
C ALA A 261 -14.01 -5.94 -17.32
N ILE A 262 -14.66 -5.23 -16.39
CA ILE A 262 -15.55 -4.11 -16.71
C ILE A 262 -14.77 -2.97 -17.41
N ALA A 263 -13.57 -2.65 -16.95
CA ALA A 263 -12.72 -1.63 -17.59
C ALA A 263 -12.26 -2.00 -19.02
N LEU A 264 -12.27 -3.30 -19.37
CA LEU A 264 -11.92 -3.80 -20.70
C LEU A 264 -13.14 -4.03 -21.60
N GLU A 265 -14.34 -4.14 -21.03
CA GLU A 265 -15.58 -4.44 -21.76
C GLU A 265 -16.44 -3.20 -22.07
N ILE A 266 -16.26 -2.08 -21.38
CA ILE A 266 -16.99 -0.83 -21.69
C ILE A 266 -16.80 -0.39 -23.16
N PRO A 267 -15.62 -0.48 -23.80
CA PRO A 267 -15.48 -0.19 -25.23
C PRO A 267 -16.22 -1.16 -26.15
N ASN A 268 -16.53 -2.38 -25.70
CA ASN A 268 -17.20 -3.41 -26.52
C ASN A 268 -18.72 -3.40 -26.38
N LEU A 269 -19.25 -2.81 -25.30
CA LEU A 269 -20.70 -2.65 -25.10
C LEU A 269 -21.29 -1.51 -25.96
N ALA A 270 -20.45 -0.54 -26.36
CA ALA A 270 -20.86 0.58 -27.22
C ALA A 270 -20.92 0.25 -28.72
N ILE A 271 -20.70 -1.01 -29.13
CA ILE A 271 -20.68 -1.44 -30.56
C ILE A 271 -21.70 -2.57 -30.83
N ARG A 272 -22.83 -2.61 -30.13
CA ARG A 272 -23.94 -3.50 -30.50
C ARG A 272 -25.28 -2.80 -30.51
#